data_AF-X0YWA5-F1
#
_entry.id   AF-X0YWA5-F1
#
_cell.length_a   1.000
_cell.length_b   1.000
_cell.length_c   1.000
_cell.angle_alpha   90.00
_cell.angle_beta   90.00
_cell.angle_gamma   90.00
#
_symmetry.space_group_name_H-M   'P 1'
#
loop_
_entity.id
_entity.type
_entity.pdbx_description
1 polymer ?
#
loop_
_entity_poly.entity_id
_entity_poly.type
_entity_poly.pdbx_seq_one_letter_code
_entity_poly.pdbx_strand_id
1 'polypeptide(L)'
;LNKDYSIRCDGGVVLPISERYTFGGNENYIEDIENSTLSDGITGLQQDISEVNTNVLAVSASLVDVSNDIKRLLGLVHENIFIDNPVYSSDGDLTSARLRIYSNPASVGTTNDVIGTYQITAPTSAPGQFTSWKQVRTS
;
A
#
# COMPACT_ATOMS: atom_id res chain seq x y z
N LEU A 1 -74.31 53.68 20.23
CA LEU A 1 -74.52 53.12 18.88
C LEU A 1 -73.16 52.94 18.22
N ASN A 2 -72.70 51.70 18.14
CA ASN A 2 -71.48 51.27 17.45
C ASN A 2 -71.49 51.75 16.01
N LYS A 3 -70.36 52.26 15.52
CA LYS A 3 -70.12 52.38 14.08
C LYS A 3 -69.04 51.39 13.70
N ASP A 4 -69.47 50.33 13.05
CA ASP A 4 -68.62 49.33 12.40
C ASP A 4 -67.79 50.00 11.30
N TYR A 5 -66.48 49.80 11.33
CA TYR A 5 -65.61 50.12 10.20
C TYR A 5 -65.45 48.84 9.38
N SER A 6 -66.23 48.74 8.29
CA SER A 6 -66.04 47.74 7.25
C SER A 6 -65.30 48.40 6.09
N ILE A 7 -64.07 47.96 5.82
CA ILE A 7 -63.38 48.28 4.58
C ILE A 7 -63.89 47.27 3.54
N ARG A 8 -64.73 47.76 2.61
CA ARG A 8 -65.06 47.02 1.40
C ARG A 8 -64.01 47.36 0.35
N CYS A 9 -63.14 46.41 0.04
CA CYS A 9 -62.27 46.50 -1.13
C CYS A 9 -63.09 46.19 -2.37
N ASP A 10 -63.79 47.20 -2.88
CA ASP A 10 -64.38 47.15 -4.23
C ASP A 10 -63.72 48.26 -5.05
N GLY A 11 -62.83 47.84 -5.96
CA GLY A 11 -62.01 48.73 -6.76
C GLY A 11 -60.55 48.30 -6.76
N GLY A 12 -60.18 47.45 -7.72
CA GLY A 12 -58.79 47.20 -8.04
C GLY A 12 -58.12 48.52 -8.42
N VAL A 13 -57.11 48.92 -7.64
CA VAL A 13 -56.28 50.08 -7.98
C VAL A 13 -55.37 49.68 -9.13
N VAL A 14 -55.61 50.22 -10.33
CA VAL A 14 -54.62 50.19 -11.41
C VAL A 14 -53.61 51.28 -11.12
N LEU A 15 -52.50 50.89 -10.51
CA LEU A 15 -51.37 51.78 -10.26
C LEU A 15 -50.76 52.21 -11.62
N PRO A 16 -50.40 53.49 -11.81
CA PRO A 16 -49.63 53.92 -12.97
C PRO A 16 -48.32 53.12 -13.02
N ILE A 17 -47.81 52.85 -14.21
CA ILE A 17 -46.68 51.93 -14.47
C ILE A 17 -45.48 52.12 -13.53
N SER A 18 -45.25 53.34 -13.02
CA SER A 18 -44.19 53.70 -12.07
C SER A 18 -44.40 53.23 -10.62
N GLU A 19 -45.61 52.81 -10.25
CA GLU A 19 -45.97 52.37 -8.90
C GLU A 19 -46.28 50.87 -8.82
N ARG A 20 -46.06 50.12 -9.91
CA ARG A 20 -45.93 48.67 -9.78
C ARG A 20 -44.81 48.45 -8.76
N TYR A 21 -45.13 47.79 -7.65
CA TYR A 21 -44.14 47.16 -6.79
C TYR A 21 -43.17 46.44 -7.72
N THR A 22 -42.01 47.06 -7.95
CA THR A 22 -40.88 46.32 -8.47
C THR A 22 -40.46 45.54 -7.26
N PHE A 23 -41.02 44.35 -7.14
CA PHE A 23 -40.57 43.36 -6.17
C PHE A 23 -39.06 43.24 -6.44
N GLY A 24 -38.27 43.90 -5.59
CA GLY A 24 -36.84 44.00 -5.76
C GLY A 24 -36.28 42.59 -5.74
N GLY A 25 -35.57 42.22 -6.81
CA GLY A 25 -34.74 41.03 -6.85
C GLY A 25 -35.51 39.71 -6.84
N ASN A 26 -36.17 39.38 -7.95
CA ASN A 26 -36.43 37.98 -8.32
C ASN A 26 -35.16 37.34 -8.92
N GLU A 27 -34.00 37.63 -8.36
CA GLU A 27 -32.76 36.98 -8.77
C GLU A 27 -32.62 35.70 -7.94
N ASN A 28 -32.94 34.58 -8.59
CA ASN A 28 -32.13 33.36 -8.50
C ASN A 28 -31.89 32.70 -7.13
N TYR A 29 -32.81 32.83 -6.17
CA TYR A 29 -32.73 32.10 -4.89
C TYR A 29 -32.57 30.57 -5.05
N ILE A 30 -33.12 29.98 -6.11
CA ILE A 30 -32.98 28.55 -6.41
C ILE A 30 -31.61 28.23 -7.01
N GLU A 31 -31.09 29.07 -7.92
CA GLU A 31 -29.78 28.86 -8.54
C GLU A 31 -28.63 29.03 -7.53
N ASP A 32 -28.75 29.96 -6.57
CA ASP A 32 -27.76 30.13 -5.51
C ASP A 32 -27.71 28.94 -4.55
N ILE A 33 -28.87 28.33 -4.24
CA ILE A 33 -28.96 27.13 -3.39
C ILE A 33 -28.37 25.91 -4.11
N GLU A 34 -28.71 25.72 -5.39
CA GLU A 34 -28.15 24.62 -6.20
C GLU A 34 -26.63 24.76 -6.37
N ASN A 35 -26.13 25.96 -6.65
CA ASN A 35 -24.68 26.21 -6.72
C ASN A 35 -23.96 25.99 -5.39
N SER A 36 -24.56 26.36 -4.26
CA SER A 36 -23.97 26.15 -2.93
C SER A 36 -23.84 24.66 -2.61
N THR A 37 -24.89 23.86 -2.84
CA THR A 37 -24.87 22.42 -2.56
C THR A 37 -23.90 21.65 -3.46
N LEU A 38 -23.79 22.05 -4.73
CA LEU A 38 -22.79 21.53 -5.66
C LEU A 38 -21.36 21.90 -5.22
N SER A 39 -21.15 23.14 -4.80
CA SER A 39 -19.84 23.61 -4.30
C SER A 39 -19.39 22.82 -3.08
N ASP A 40 -20.29 22.55 -2.13
CA ASP A 40 -19.99 21.75 -0.94
C ASP A 40 -19.64 20.30 -1.33
N GLY A 41 -20.40 19.70 -2.25
CA GLY A 41 -20.12 18.36 -2.78
C GLY A 41 -18.76 18.26 -3.49
N ILE A 42 -18.41 19.26 -4.31
CA ILE A 42 -17.11 19.34 -4.97
C ILE A 42 -15.99 19.46 -3.94
N THR A 43 -16.18 20.27 -2.91
CA THR A 43 -15.19 20.45 -1.83
C THR A 43 -14.95 19.14 -1.08
N GLY A 44 -16.02 18.40 -0.78
CA GLY A 44 -15.91 17.06 -0.18
C GLY A 44 -15.14 16.07 -1.06
N LEU A 45 -15.47 16.01 -2.36
CA LEU A 45 -14.75 15.16 -3.30
C LEU A 45 -13.27 15.54 -3.44
N GLN A 46 -12.94 16.83 -3.40
CA GLN A 46 -11.55 17.30 -3.43
C GLN A 46 -10.78 16.85 -2.19
N GLN A 47 -11.42 16.87 -1.02
CA GLN A 47 -10.85 16.36 0.22
C GLN A 47 -10.59 14.85 0.13
N ASP A 48 -11.57 14.08 -0.31
CA ASP A 48 -11.46 12.63 -0.47
C ASP A 48 -10.35 12.25 -1.45
N ILE A 49 -10.25 12.94 -2.59
CA ILE A 49 -9.17 12.75 -3.58
C ILE A 49 -7.81 13.05 -2.96
N SER A 50 -7.70 14.11 -2.16
CA SER A 50 -6.46 14.47 -1.47
C SER A 50 -6.02 13.40 -0.47
N GLU A 51 -6.97 12.83 0.28
CA GLU A 51 -6.71 11.74 1.21
C GLU A 51 -6.26 10.47 0.46
N VAL A 52 -6.98 10.09 -0.60
CA VAL A 52 -6.62 8.94 -1.44
C VAL A 52 -5.21 9.10 -2.02
N ASN A 53 -4.86 10.28 -2.54
CA ASN A 53 -3.53 10.55 -3.08
C ASN A 53 -2.43 10.37 -2.01
N THR A 54 -2.68 10.84 -0.79
CA THR A 54 -1.75 10.69 0.33
C THR A 54 -1.55 9.21 0.67
N ASN A 55 -2.63 8.44 0.72
CA ASN A 55 -2.58 7.00 0.99
C ASN A 55 -1.84 6.23 -0.12
N VAL A 56 -2.08 6.57 -1.39
CA VAL A 56 -1.38 5.95 -2.53
C VAL A 56 0.13 6.19 -2.47
N LEU A 57 0.56 7.40 -2.10
CA LEU A 57 1.99 7.72 -1.93
C LEU A 57 2.62 6.90 -0.79
N ALA A 58 1.94 6.78 0.35
CA ALA A 58 2.43 6.00 1.49
C ALA A 58 2.56 4.50 1.16
N VAL A 59 1.56 3.93 0.46
CA VAL A 59 1.59 2.54 -0.01
C VAL A 59 2.72 2.32 -1.02
N SER A 60 2.92 3.27 -1.94
CA SER A 60 3.98 3.19 -2.94
C SER A 60 5.37 3.19 -2.29
N ALA A 61 5.59 4.02 -1.26
CA ALA A 61 6.83 4.02 -0.48
C ALA A 61 7.06 2.66 0.22
N SER A 62 6.01 2.15 0.89
CA SER A 62 6.07 0.86 1.59
C SER A 62 6.40 -0.30 0.65
N LEU A 63 5.88 -0.27 -0.59
CA LEU A 63 6.18 -1.29 -1.60
C LEU A 63 7.65 -1.27 -2.03
N VAL A 64 8.26 -0.09 -2.15
CA VAL A 64 9.70 0.06 -2.44
C VAL A 64 10.53 -0.56 -1.33
N ASP A 65 10.19 -0.31 -0.07
CA ASP A 65 10.90 -0.88 1.08
C ASP A 65 10.81 -2.40 1.11
N VAL A 66 9.61 -2.96 0.91
CA VAL A 66 9.40 -4.42 0.80
C VAL A 66 10.22 -5.01 -0.35
N SER A 67 10.27 -4.35 -1.51
CA SER A 67 11.08 -4.81 -2.65
C SER A 67 12.56 -4.87 -2.31
N ASN A 68 13.07 -3.85 -1.61
CA ASN A 68 14.47 -3.80 -1.17
C ASN A 68 14.78 -4.89 -0.13
N ASP A 69 13.88 -5.14 0.80
CA ASP A 69 14.01 -6.22 1.77
C ASP A 69 14.02 -7.60 1.11
N ILE A 70 13.16 -7.83 0.11
CA ILE A 70 13.17 -9.08 -0.67
C ILE A 70 14.51 -9.26 -1.38
N LYS A 71 15.03 -8.23 -2.06
CA LYS A 71 16.34 -8.29 -2.72
C LYS A 71 17.44 -8.63 -1.73
N ARG A 72 17.42 -8.01 -0.55
CA ARG A 72 18.39 -8.29 0.53
C ARG A 72 18.27 -9.73 1.04
N LEU A 73 17.06 -10.22 1.27
CA LEU A 73 16.82 -11.62 1.66
C LEU A 73 17.35 -12.59 0.60
N LEU A 74 17.06 -12.35 -0.68
CA LEU A 74 17.56 -13.19 -1.77
C LEU A 74 19.09 -13.16 -1.88
N GLY A 75 19.71 -11.99 -1.71
CA GLY A 75 21.17 -11.86 -1.64
C GLY A 75 21.76 -12.62 -0.47
N LEU A 76 21.20 -12.47 0.74
CA LEU A 76 21.67 -13.21 1.93
C LEU A 76 21.50 -14.73 1.79
N VAL A 77 20.43 -15.19 1.14
CA VAL A 77 20.17 -16.63 0.95
C VAL A 77 21.07 -17.24 -0.12
N HIS A 78 21.49 -16.50 -1.15
CA HIS A 78 22.28 -17.07 -2.25
C HIS A 78 23.77 -16.72 -2.22
N GLU A 79 24.18 -15.56 -1.70
CA GLU A 79 25.57 -15.06 -1.79
C GLU A 79 26.39 -15.36 -0.53
N ASN A 80 25.73 -15.60 0.62
CA ASN A 80 26.40 -15.83 1.90
C ASN A 80 26.36 -17.30 2.33
N ILE A 81 26.59 -18.22 1.39
CA ILE A 81 26.71 -19.65 1.66
C ILE A 81 28.16 -20.08 1.49
N PHE A 82 28.67 -20.87 2.44
CA PHE A 82 29.96 -21.54 2.33
C PHE A 82 29.79 -23.03 2.57
N ILE A 83 30.32 -23.85 1.67
CA ILE A 83 30.37 -25.31 1.82
C ILE A 83 31.82 -25.70 2.15
N ASP A 84 32.01 -26.38 3.28
CA ASP A 84 33.31 -26.85 3.74
C ASP A 84 33.26 -28.26 4.35
N ASN A 85 34.44 -28.77 4.73
CA ASN A 85 34.63 -30.12 5.23
C ASN A 85 33.99 -31.20 4.32
N PRO A 86 34.27 -31.20 3.00
CA PRO A 86 33.73 -32.22 2.13
C PRO A 86 34.32 -33.58 2.47
N VAL A 87 33.47 -34.60 2.47
CA VAL A 87 33.85 -36.02 2.62
C VAL A 87 33.49 -36.72 1.33
N TYR A 88 34.47 -37.39 0.73
CA TYR A 88 34.30 -38.09 -0.53
C TYR A 88 34.33 -39.61 -0.36
N SER A 89 33.66 -40.32 -1.25
CA SER A 89 33.78 -41.78 -1.38
C SER A 89 35.12 -42.16 -2.03
N SER A 90 35.41 -43.47 -2.11
CA SER A 90 36.57 -43.99 -2.86
C SER A 90 36.53 -43.64 -4.34
N ASP A 91 35.34 -43.43 -4.89
CA ASP A 91 35.11 -43.11 -6.30
C ASP A 91 35.15 -41.60 -6.56
N GLY A 92 35.39 -40.78 -5.53
CA GLY A 92 35.47 -39.33 -5.63
C GLY A 92 34.12 -38.60 -5.56
N ASP A 93 33.03 -39.30 -5.26
CA ASP A 93 31.70 -38.68 -5.09
C ASP A 93 31.59 -37.97 -3.74
N LEU A 94 30.92 -36.81 -3.69
CA LEU A 94 30.63 -36.12 -2.44
C LEU A 94 29.58 -36.89 -1.63
N THR A 95 29.95 -37.38 -0.45
CA THR A 95 29.05 -38.13 0.45
C THR A 95 28.43 -37.23 1.52
N SER A 96 29.21 -36.26 2.03
CA SER A 96 28.75 -35.29 3.01
C SER A 96 29.58 -34.02 2.99
N ALA A 97 29.00 -32.91 3.43
CA ALA A 97 29.70 -31.65 3.63
C ALA A 97 28.98 -30.82 4.70
N ARG A 98 29.65 -29.79 5.21
CA ARG A 98 29.03 -28.79 6.06
C ARG A 98 28.67 -27.57 5.23
N LEU A 99 27.43 -27.11 5.35
CA LEU A 99 26.96 -25.86 4.78
C LEU A 99 26.77 -24.83 5.89
N ARG A 100 27.34 -23.64 5.71
CA ARG A 100 27.26 -22.52 6.64
C ARG A 100 26.64 -21.33 5.94
N ILE A 101 25.66 -20.70 6.60
CA ILE A 101 24.99 -19.48 6.13
C ILE A 101 25.42 -18.33 7.03
N TYR A 102 25.76 -17.19 6.44
CA TYR A 102 26.28 -16.02 7.15
C TYR A 102 25.34 -14.83 7.03
N SER A 103 25.22 -14.02 8.09
CA SER A 103 24.49 -12.74 8.03
C SER A 103 25.30 -11.62 7.35
N ASN A 104 26.61 -11.80 7.21
CA ASN A 104 27.54 -10.80 6.68
C ASN A 104 28.45 -11.41 5.58
N PRO A 105 28.51 -10.84 4.36
CA PRO A 105 29.36 -11.34 3.29
C PRO A 105 30.86 -11.32 3.62
N ALA A 106 31.32 -10.36 4.43
CA ALA A 106 32.73 -10.27 4.83
C ALA A 106 33.18 -11.42 5.75
N SER A 107 32.22 -12.13 6.35
CA SER A 107 32.47 -13.22 7.29
C SER A 107 32.44 -14.60 6.63
N VAL A 108 32.11 -14.69 5.33
CA VAL A 108 32.02 -15.96 4.58
C VAL A 108 33.36 -16.72 4.65
N GLY A 109 33.29 -18.00 5.07
CA GLY A 109 34.45 -18.86 5.27
C GLY A 109 35.05 -18.80 6.68
N THR A 110 34.73 -17.78 7.48
CA THR A 110 35.20 -17.63 8.86
C THR A 110 34.26 -18.29 9.88
N THR A 111 34.50 -18.15 11.18
CA THR A 111 33.58 -18.62 12.24
C THR A 111 32.63 -17.53 12.75
N ASN A 112 32.72 -16.30 12.24
CA ASN A 112 31.91 -15.16 12.68
C ASN A 112 30.60 -15.08 11.90
N ASP A 113 29.57 -14.47 12.49
CA ASP A 113 28.29 -14.15 11.83
C ASP A 113 27.57 -15.35 11.19
N VAL A 114 27.84 -16.57 11.66
CA VAL A 114 27.16 -17.79 11.20
C VAL A 114 25.76 -17.82 11.81
N ILE A 115 24.73 -17.76 10.97
CA ILE A 115 23.33 -17.81 11.39
C ILE A 115 22.72 -19.20 11.31
N GLY A 116 23.37 -20.12 10.60
CA GLY A 116 22.96 -21.51 10.53
C GLY A 116 24.06 -22.41 10.01
N THR A 117 24.18 -23.58 10.63
CA THR A 117 25.05 -24.66 10.16
C THR A 117 24.20 -25.89 9.85
N TYR A 118 24.47 -26.50 8.71
CA TYR A 118 23.78 -27.68 8.25
C TYR A 118 24.78 -28.75 7.83
N GLN A 119 24.44 -30.00 8.12
CA GLN A 119 25.09 -31.16 7.53
C GLN A 119 24.35 -31.51 6.23
N ILE A 120 25.08 -31.52 5.12
CA ILE A 120 24.63 -32.08 3.85
C ILE A 120 25.04 -33.54 3.81
N THR A 121 24.14 -34.39 3.34
CA THR A 121 24.40 -35.80 3.01
C THR A 121 23.87 -36.09 1.62
N ALA A 122 24.69 -36.72 0.78
CA ALA A 122 24.38 -37.04 -0.60
C ALA A 122 24.87 -38.46 -0.94
N PRO A 123 24.19 -39.52 -0.47
CA PRO A 123 24.62 -40.89 -0.74
C PRO A 123 24.52 -41.22 -2.24
N THR A 124 25.53 -41.93 -2.76
CA THR A 124 25.58 -42.38 -4.16
C THR A 124 25.43 -43.90 -4.27
N SER A 125 24.83 -44.37 -5.37
CA SER A 125 24.73 -45.80 -5.71
C SER A 125 25.72 -46.23 -6.80
N ALA A 126 26.22 -45.26 -7.55
CA ALA A 126 27.23 -45.42 -8.59
C ALA A 126 27.97 -44.07 -8.77
N PRO A 127 29.18 -44.07 -9.35
CA PRO A 127 29.92 -42.84 -9.63
C PRO A 127 29.07 -41.82 -10.39
N GLY A 128 28.97 -40.60 -9.85
CA GLY A 128 28.16 -39.52 -10.42
C GLY A 128 26.64 -39.65 -10.28
N GLN A 129 26.12 -40.64 -9.53
CA GLN A 129 24.68 -40.84 -9.32
C GLN A 129 24.29 -40.63 -7.85
N PHE A 130 23.70 -39.48 -7.55
CA PHE A 130 23.08 -39.22 -6.25
C PHE A 130 21.76 -39.97 -6.12
N THR A 131 21.60 -40.72 -5.02
CA THR A 131 20.34 -41.42 -4.71
C THR A 131 19.37 -40.53 -3.93
N SER A 132 19.91 -39.63 -3.10
CA SER A 132 19.14 -38.64 -2.35
C SER A 132 20.03 -37.47 -1.95
N TRP A 133 19.41 -36.34 -1.62
CA TRP A 133 20.08 -35.18 -1.06
C TRP A 133 19.33 -34.74 0.19
N LYS A 134 20.06 -34.55 1.29
CA LYS A 134 19.49 -34.18 2.58
C LYS A 134 20.34 -33.10 3.24
N GLN A 135 19.68 -32.05 3.73
CA GLN A 135 20.27 -31.00 4.56
C GLN A 135 19.60 -31.02 5.94
N VAL A 136 20.39 -31.17 7.01
CA VAL A 136 19.89 -31.19 8.40
C VAL A 136 20.59 -30.12 9.22
N ARG A 137 19.83 -29.30 9.93
CA ARG A 137 20.40 -28.27 10.80
C ARG A 137 21.11 -28.93 11.99
N THR A 138 22.33 -28.49 12.28
CA THR A 138 23.16 -29.04 13.37
C THR A 138 23.38 -28.06 14.51
N SER A 139 23.11 -26.76 14.29
CA SER A 139 23.17 -25.68 15.29
C SER A 139 22.34 -24.49 14.83
#